data_AF-A0A530GLB1-F1
#
_entry.id   AF-A0A530GLB1-F1
#
_cell.length_a   1.000
_cell.length_b   1.000
_cell.length_c   1.000
_cell.angle_alpha   90.00
_cell.angle_beta   90.00
_cell.angle_gamma   90.00
#
_symmetry.space_group_name_H-M   'P 1'
#
loop_
_entity.id
_entity.type
_entity.pdbx_description
1 polymer ?
#
loop_
_entity_poly.entity_id
_entity_poly.type
_entity_poly.pdbx_seq_one_letter_code
_entity_poly.pdbx_strand_id
1 'polypeptide(L)'
;VYPYAASSTVLRLERCDTGLKILITWSDPHPEMARREIADIAREWNCTEREAGERLLPAGAVYFQLDEDDVRNIIAHPRTMIGSDGLPHDIHPHPRLWGTFPRVLGHYARDVGLFSLEEAVFRMTGLPAKEFGIAQRGLLAEGNFADLVVFDPETIIDTATFEEPRRPAAGIEHV
;
A
#
# COMPACT_ATOMS: atom_id res chain seq x y z
N VAL A 1 -0.85 -2.64 9.33
CA VAL A 1 -0.32 -1.40 8.72
C VAL A 1 0.27 -1.74 7.35
N TYR A 2 0.26 -0.78 6.42
CA TYR A 2 0.89 -0.92 5.10
C TYR A 2 2.28 -0.27 5.09
N PRO A 3 3.22 -0.77 4.28
CA PRO A 3 4.64 -0.39 4.31
C PRO A 3 5.01 0.83 3.45
N TYR A 4 4.19 1.89 3.48
CA TYR A 4 4.34 3.07 2.61
C TYR A 4 4.05 4.38 3.34
N ALA A 5 4.83 5.43 3.00
CA ALA A 5 4.65 6.79 3.48
C ALA A 5 3.55 7.60 2.74
N ALA A 6 2.63 6.90 2.07
CA ALA A 6 1.47 7.50 1.43
C ALA A 6 0.22 6.67 1.72
N SER A 7 -0.92 7.35 1.82
CA SER A 7 -2.23 6.73 2.01
C SER A 7 -3.08 6.87 0.76
N SER A 8 -4.16 6.09 0.64
CA SER A 8 -5.10 6.19 -0.48
C SER A 8 -6.53 6.08 0.03
N THR A 9 -7.42 6.93 -0.48
CA THR A 9 -8.86 6.88 -0.19
C THR A 9 -9.62 7.74 -1.21
N VAL A 10 -10.92 7.94 -1.01
CA VAL A 10 -11.70 8.92 -1.79
C VAL A 10 -11.05 10.31 -1.73
N LEU A 11 -11.20 11.09 -2.79
CA LEU A 11 -10.76 12.48 -2.81
C LEU A 11 -11.53 13.26 -1.72
N ARG A 12 -10.78 13.99 -0.90
CA ARG A 12 -11.28 14.72 0.26
C ARG A 12 -10.99 16.20 0.10
N LEU A 13 -12.03 17.01 -0.10
CA LEU A 13 -11.89 18.44 -0.38
C LEU A 13 -11.17 19.19 0.74
N GLU A 14 -11.31 18.75 1.99
CA GLU A 14 -10.62 19.33 3.13
C GLU A 14 -9.09 19.17 3.08
N ARG A 15 -8.57 18.34 2.16
CA ARG A 15 -7.14 18.10 1.98
C ARG A 15 -6.54 18.85 0.80
N CYS A 16 -7.33 19.30 -0.18
CA CYS A 16 -6.81 19.86 -1.41
C CYS A 16 -5.97 21.14 -1.19
N ASP A 17 -6.38 22.06 -0.34
CA ASP A 17 -5.63 23.32 -0.13
C ASP A 17 -4.60 23.26 1.02
N THR A 18 -4.18 22.06 1.42
CA THR A 18 -3.24 21.88 2.54
C THR A 18 -1.77 21.95 2.12
N GLY A 19 -1.48 22.02 0.82
CA GLY A 19 -0.13 21.93 0.26
C GLY A 19 0.42 20.50 0.22
N LEU A 20 -0.42 19.50 0.52
CA LEU A 20 -0.06 18.10 0.36
C LEU A 20 0.09 17.76 -1.13
N LYS A 21 1.07 16.91 -1.44
CA LYS A 21 1.11 16.25 -2.75
C LYS A 21 -0.03 15.22 -2.82
N ILE A 22 -0.94 15.41 -3.78
CA ILE A 22 -2.12 14.58 -3.98
C ILE A 22 -2.16 14.09 -5.42
N LEU A 23 -2.11 12.77 -5.61
CA LEU A 23 -2.21 12.12 -6.93
C LEU A 23 -3.62 11.56 -7.12
N ILE A 24 -4.30 11.91 -8.22
CA ILE A 24 -5.64 11.42 -8.53
C ILE A 24 -5.57 9.99 -9.08
N THR A 25 -6.29 9.05 -8.45
CA THR A 25 -6.31 7.64 -8.86
C THR A 25 -7.43 7.32 -9.84
N TRP A 26 -8.56 8.02 -9.72
CA TRP A 26 -9.71 8.01 -10.62
C TRP A 26 -10.58 9.24 -10.39
N SER A 27 -11.40 9.57 -11.38
CA SER A 27 -12.48 10.56 -11.29
C SER A 27 -13.58 10.13 -12.27
N ASP A 28 -14.82 10.10 -11.81
CA ASP A 28 -15.96 9.77 -12.68
C ASP A 28 -16.23 10.85 -13.74
N PRO A 29 -16.29 12.16 -13.40
CA PRO A 29 -16.52 13.21 -14.40
C PRO A 29 -15.31 13.48 -15.29
N HIS A 30 -14.09 13.20 -14.81
CA HIS A 30 -12.83 13.54 -15.49
C HIS A 30 -11.81 12.38 -15.46
N PRO A 31 -12.12 11.22 -16.07
CA PRO A 31 -11.24 10.05 -16.05
C PRO A 31 -9.87 10.29 -16.70
N GLU A 32 -9.78 11.26 -17.62
CA GLU A 32 -8.54 11.71 -18.25
C GLU A 32 -7.54 12.34 -17.28
N MET A 33 -8.00 12.75 -16.09
CA MET A 33 -7.16 13.37 -15.06
C MET A 33 -6.55 12.37 -14.08
N ALA A 34 -6.86 11.08 -14.21
CA ALA A 34 -6.17 10.04 -13.45
C ALA A 34 -4.66 10.08 -13.72
N ARG A 35 -3.86 9.70 -12.70
CA ARG A 35 -2.38 9.71 -12.72
C ARG A 35 -1.74 11.09 -12.69
N ARG A 36 -2.51 12.14 -12.44
CA ARG A 36 -2.01 13.51 -12.35
C ARG A 36 -2.10 14.04 -10.92
N GLU A 37 -1.20 14.96 -10.59
CA GLU A 37 -1.28 15.67 -9.33
C GLU A 37 -2.38 16.75 -9.38
N ILE A 38 -3.12 16.92 -8.29
CA ILE A 38 -4.20 17.92 -8.24
C ILE A 38 -3.67 19.34 -8.47
N ALA A 39 -2.43 19.63 -8.04
CA ALA A 39 -1.75 20.89 -8.30
C ALA A 39 -1.52 21.15 -9.81
N ASP A 40 -1.25 20.10 -10.59
CA ASP A 40 -1.10 20.22 -12.04
C ASP A 40 -2.45 20.46 -12.73
N ILE A 41 -3.48 19.75 -12.28
CA ILE A 41 -4.86 19.89 -12.78
C ILE A 41 -5.38 21.30 -12.47
N ALA A 42 -5.19 21.79 -11.25
CA ALA A 42 -5.62 23.11 -10.81
C ALA A 42 -4.94 24.23 -11.61
N ARG A 43 -3.63 24.09 -11.89
CA ARG A 43 -2.90 25.02 -12.76
C ARG A 43 -3.44 25.02 -14.19
N GLU A 44 -3.72 23.84 -14.76
CA GLU A 44 -4.31 23.73 -16.10
C GLU A 44 -5.71 24.35 -16.18
N TRP A 45 -6.52 24.15 -15.15
CA TRP A 45 -7.89 24.66 -15.06
C TRP A 45 -8.01 26.10 -14.56
N ASN A 46 -6.87 26.73 -14.24
CA ASN A 46 -6.77 28.09 -13.70
C ASN A 46 -7.70 28.30 -12.49
N CYS A 47 -7.62 27.39 -11.51
CA CYS A 47 -8.43 27.39 -10.29
C CYS A 47 -7.59 26.96 -9.08
N THR A 48 -8.16 26.97 -7.88
CA THR A 48 -7.49 26.39 -6.69
C THR A 48 -7.51 24.86 -6.73
N GLU A 49 -6.69 24.20 -5.90
CA GLU A 49 -6.71 22.74 -5.75
C GLU A 49 -8.06 22.25 -5.21
N ARG A 50 -8.68 23.00 -4.30
CA ARG A 50 -10.03 22.71 -3.84
C ARG A 50 -11.08 22.85 -4.94
N GLU A 51 -11.05 23.92 -5.73
CA GLU A 51 -11.98 24.09 -6.86
C GLU A 51 -11.80 22.98 -7.91
N ALA A 52 -10.56 22.55 -8.18
CA ALA A 52 -10.29 21.38 -9.01
C ALA A 52 -10.86 20.11 -8.37
N GLY A 53 -10.66 19.93 -7.06
CA GLY A 53 -11.22 18.81 -6.32
C GLY A 53 -12.74 18.73 -6.39
N GLU A 54 -13.44 19.86 -6.30
CA GLU A 54 -14.89 19.93 -6.42
C GLU A 54 -15.38 19.45 -7.80
N ARG A 55 -14.66 19.81 -8.87
CA ARG A 55 -14.96 19.36 -10.24
C ARG A 55 -14.63 17.89 -10.47
N LEU A 56 -13.60 17.37 -9.81
CA LEU A 56 -13.16 15.97 -9.93
C LEU A 56 -14.11 14.98 -9.23
N LEU A 57 -14.90 15.42 -8.25
CA LEU A 57 -15.74 14.52 -7.46
C LEU A 57 -16.91 13.89 -8.26
N PRO A 58 -17.23 12.61 -7.99
CA PRO A 58 -16.53 11.67 -7.13
C PRO A 58 -15.20 11.20 -7.75
N ALA A 59 -14.18 11.08 -6.90
CA ALA A 59 -12.81 10.73 -7.27
C ALA A 59 -12.09 9.97 -6.16
N GLY A 60 -10.97 9.34 -6.50
CA GLY A 60 -10.01 8.73 -5.59
C GLY A 60 -8.67 9.45 -5.63
N ALA A 61 -7.91 9.36 -4.55
CA ALA A 61 -6.62 10.01 -4.43
C ALA A 61 -5.64 9.26 -3.52
N VAL A 62 -4.36 9.43 -3.82
CA VAL A 62 -3.22 9.12 -2.97
C VAL A 62 -2.72 10.41 -2.31
N TYR A 63 -2.45 10.35 -1.01
CA TYR A 63 -1.96 11.47 -0.20
C TYR A 63 -0.55 11.15 0.32
N PHE A 64 0.43 11.96 -0.08
CA PHE A 64 1.82 11.85 0.38
C PHE A 64 1.99 12.70 1.64
N GLN A 65 1.64 12.12 2.79
CA GLN A 65 1.44 12.86 4.04
C GLN A 65 2.06 12.19 5.27
N LEU A 66 2.73 11.05 5.11
CA LEU A 66 3.37 10.33 6.21
C LEU A 66 4.88 10.47 6.11
N ASP A 67 5.56 10.34 7.24
CA ASP A 67 7.01 10.25 7.30
C ASP A 67 7.46 8.78 7.31
N GLU A 68 8.56 8.48 6.61
CA GLU A 68 9.09 7.12 6.48
C GLU A 68 9.60 6.57 7.82
N ASP A 69 10.15 7.42 8.71
CA ASP A 69 10.62 6.98 10.01
C ASP A 69 9.46 6.64 10.95
N ASP A 70 8.34 7.38 10.87
CA ASP A 70 7.12 7.02 11.58
C ASP A 70 6.54 5.69 11.08
N VAL A 71 6.55 5.48 9.76
CA VAL A 71 6.14 4.21 9.15
C VAL A 71 7.00 3.06 9.66
N ARG A 72 8.33 3.22 9.67
CA ARG A 72 9.27 2.22 10.21
C ARG A 72 9.00 1.91 11.68
N ASN A 73 8.84 2.96 12.50
CA ASN A 73 8.57 2.81 13.94
C ASN A 73 7.28 2.03 14.19
N ILE A 74 6.21 2.33 13.44
CA ILE A 74 4.94 1.63 13.57
C ILE A 74 5.05 0.18 13.08
N ILE A 75 5.69 -0.07 11.93
CA ILE A 75 5.86 -1.42 11.39
C ILE A 75 6.69 -2.29 12.34
N ALA A 76 7.77 -1.75 12.93
CA ALA A 76 8.65 -2.50 13.83
C ALA A 76 7.98 -2.91 15.15
N HIS A 77 6.95 -2.17 15.60
CA HIS A 77 6.30 -2.42 16.88
C HIS A 77 5.77 -3.87 17.00
N PRO A 78 6.05 -4.63 18.08
CA PRO A 78 5.78 -6.08 18.19
C PRO A 78 4.35 -6.57 17.94
N ARG A 79 3.36 -5.69 18.05
CA ARG A 79 1.94 -6.01 17.82
C ARG A 79 1.43 -5.62 16.44
N THR A 80 2.28 -5.09 15.57
CA THR A 80 1.85 -4.62 14.26
C THR A 80 1.71 -5.77 13.28
N MET A 81 0.48 -6.01 12.84
CA MET A 81 0.17 -6.88 11.70
C MET A 81 0.36 -6.14 10.37
N ILE A 82 0.69 -6.87 9.31
CA ILE A 82 0.79 -6.31 7.95
C ILE A 82 -0.56 -6.40 7.25
N GLY A 83 -0.98 -5.30 6.63
CA GLY A 83 -2.21 -5.25 5.83
C GLY A 83 -2.07 -4.24 4.72
N SER A 84 -2.44 -4.60 3.50
CA SER A 84 -2.14 -3.80 2.30
C SER A 84 -2.96 -2.54 2.19
N ASP A 85 -4.21 -2.55 2.65
CA ASP A 85 -5.18 -1.47 2.41
C ASP A 85 -5.32 -1.17 0.89
N GLY A 86 -5.15 -2.19 0.06
CA GLY A 86 -5.28 -2.05 -1.40
C GLY A 86 -6.71 -1.69 -1.81
N LEU A 87 -6.86 -0.74 -2.74
CA LEU A 87 -8.13 -0.37 -3.36
C LEU A 87 -8.20 -0.99 -4.77
N PRO A 88 -8.80 -2.18 -4.94
CA PRO A 88 -8.67 -2.95 -6.18
C PRO A 88 -9.42 -2.37 -7.38
N HIS A 89 -10.38 -1.48 -7.15
CA HIS A 89 -11.20 -0.88 -8.21
C HIS A 89 -10.65 0.44 -8.76
N ASP A 90 -9.55 0.95 -8.19
CA ASP A 90 -8.92 2.18 -8.69
C ASP A 90 -8.30 1.95 -10.09
N ILE A 91 -8.54 2.90 -11.00
CA ILE A 91 -7.95 2.88 -12.35
C ILE A 91 -6.42 2.92 -12.26
N HIS A 92 -5.90 3.77 -11.38
CA HIS A 92 -4.48 3.86 -11.05
C HIS A 92 -4.27 3.69 -9.54
N PRO A 93 -4.20 2.44 -9.04
CA PRO A 93 -4.20 2.18 -7.61
C PRO A 93 -2.88 2.60 -6.95
N HIS A 94 -2.90 2.72 -5.62
CA HIS A 94 -1.67 2.82 -4.84
C HIS A 94 -0.85 1.50 -4.94
N PRO A 95 0.50 1.54 -5.10
CA PRO A 95 1.35 0.34 -5.28
C PRO A 95 1.23 -0.70 -4.15
N ARG A 96 0.90 -0.26 -2.94
CA ARG A 96 0.51 -1.12 -1.80
C ARG A 96 -0.46 -2.26 -2.14
N LEU A 97 -1.34 -2.09 -3.13
CA LEU A 97 -2.23 -3.16 -3.59
C LEU A 97 -1.45 -4.40 -4.09
N TRP A 98 -0.30 -4.18 -4.74
CA TRP A 98 0.51 -5.24 -5.37
C TRP A 98 1.83 -5.53 -4.66
N GLY A 99 2.36 -4.58 -3.89
CA GLY A 99 3.70 -4.68 -3.31
C GLY A 99 3.78 -4.90 -1.81
N THR A 100 2.67 -4.87 -1.05
CA THR A 100 2.75 -4.79 0.43
C THR A 100 3.59 -5.89 1.07
N PHE A 101 3.26 -7.16 0.87
CA PHE A 101 3.94 -8.25 1.57
C PHE A 101 5.39 -8.43 1.10
N PRO A 102 5.67 -8.40 -0.23
CA PRO A 102 7.05 -8.47 -0.74
C PRO A 102 7.93 -7.29 -0.31
N ARG A 103 7.36 -6.08 -0.15
CA ARG A 103 8.08 -4.93 0.42
C ARG A 103 8.50 -5.17 1.86
N VAL A 104 7.64 -5.78 2.67
CA VAL A 104 7.99 -6.11 4.06
C VAL A 104 9.09 -7.17 4.12
N LEU A 105 8.99 -8.22 3.30
CA LEU A 105 9.96 -9.32 3.27
C LEU A 105 11.31 -8.90 2.69
N GLY A 106 11.32 -8.24 1.54
CA GLY A 106 12.53 -7.82 0.85
C GLY A 106 13.10 -6.53 1.45
N HIS A 107 12.40 -5.42 1.27
CA HIS A 107 12.92 -4.11 1.67
C HIS A 107 13.10 -3.99 3.19
N TYR A 108 12.06 -4.26 3.99
CA TYR A 108 12.13 -4.00 5.43
C TYR A 108 12.89 -5.07 6.22
N ALA A 109 12.67 -6.37 5.95
CA ALA A 109 13.33 -7.44 6.67
C ALA A 109 14.75 -7.73 6.15
N ARG A 110 14.92 -7.98 4.85
CA ARG A 110 16.25 -8.30 4.28
C ARG A 110 17.14 -7.07 4.14
N ASP A 111 16.70 -6.03 3.43
CA ASP A 111 17.60 -4.93 3.02
C ASP A 111 17.86 -3.92 4.14
N VAL A 112 16.80 -3.52 4.87
CA VAL A 112 16.89 -2.57 5.99
C VAL A 112 17.27 -3.27 7.30
N GLY A 113 16.92 -4.55 7.46
CA GLY A 113 17.16 -5.28 8.70
C GLY A 113 16.29 -4.79 9.87
N LEU A 114 15.08 -4.29 9.59
CA LEU A 114 14.19 -3.72 10.61
C LEU A 114 13.71 -4.78 11.63
N PHE A 115 13.60 -6.03 11.18
CA PHE A 115 13.33 -7.23 11.96
C PHE A 115 13.77 -8.45 11.15
N SER A 116 13.82 -9.63 11.78
CA SER A 116 14.17 -10.86 11.08
C SER A 116 13.10 -11.28 10.06
N LEU A 117 13.48 -12.12 9.10
CA LEU A 117 12.55 -12.62 8.09
C LEU A 117 11.43 -13.46 8.72
N GLU A 118 11.74 -14.24 9.76
CA GLU A 118 10.76 -15.07 10.48
C GLU A 118 9.74 -14.21 11.22
N GLU A 119 10.19 -13.11 11.83
CA GLU A 119 9.32 -12.13 12.48
C GLU A 119 8.42 -11.42 11.44
N ALA A 120 8.98 -11.08 10.27
CA ALA A 120 8.20 -10.55 9.15
C ALA A 120 7.09 -11.51 8.72
N VAL A 121 7.42 -12.80 8.51
CA VAL A 121 6.47 -13.86 8.16
C VAL A 121 5.40 -13.99 9.24
N PHE A 122 5.78 -14.04 10.52
CA PHE A 122 4.84 -14.17 11.62
C PHE A 122 3.81 -13.01 11.66
N ARG A 123 4.26 -11.77 11.41
CA ARG A 123 3.40 -10.56 11.37
C ARG A 123 2.37 -10.54 10.24
N MET A 124 2.55 -11.39 9.23
CA MET A 124 1.61 -11.53 8.11
C MET A 124 0.94 -12.93 8.03
N THR A 125 1.21 -13.81 9.00
CA THR A 125 0.64 -15.17 9.05
C THR A 125 0.07 -15.49 10.44
N GLY A 126 0.91 -15.95 11.36
CA GLY A 126 0.50 -16.43 12.68
C GLY A 126 -0.09 -15.35 13.58
N LEU A 127 0.43 -14.12 13.53
CA LEU A 127 -0.10 -13.01 14.32
C LEU A 127 -1.53 -12.63 13.87
N PRO A 128 -1.81 -12.37 12.58
CA PRO A 128 -3.19 -12.22 12.09
C PRO A 128 -4.11 -13.38 12.40
N ALA A 129 -3.66 -14.63 12.19
CA ALA A 129 -4.48 -15.80 12.49
C ALA A 129 -4.89 -15.86 13.97
N LYS A 130 -3.96 -15.52 14.88
CA LYS A 130 -4.22 -15.42 16.31
C LYS A 130 -5.20 -14.29 16.65
N GLU A 131 -4.94 -13.06 16.19
CA GLU A 131 -5.73 -11.88 16.56
C GLU A 131 -7.16 -11.93 15.97
N PHE A 132 -7.34 -12.50 14.79
CA PHE A 132 -8.65 -12.67 14.16
C PHE A 132 -9.34 -14.00 14.49
N GLY A 133 -8.72 -14.88 15.29
CA GLY A 133 -9.31 -16.16 15.68
C GLY A 133 -9.49 -17.15 14.52
N ILE A 134 -8.60 -17.12 13.53
CA ILE A 134 -8.65 -17.99 12.35
C ILE A 134 -8.01 -19.33 12.70
N ALA A 135 -8.85 -20.28 13.11
CA ALA A 135 -8.38 -21.61 13.50
C ALA A 135 -7.65 -22.34 12.36
N GLN A 136 -6.61 -23.09 12.72
CA GLN A 136 -5.88 -23.99 11.82
C GLN A 136 -5.22 -23.31 10.59
N ARG A 137 -4.91 -22.01 10.68
CA ARG A 137 -4.24 -21.23 9.62
C ARG A 137 -3.11 -20.37 10.19
N GLY A 138 -2.26 -19.86 9.31
CA GLY A 138 -1.17 -18.93 9.66
C GLY A 138 0.08 -19.58 10.29
N LEU A 139 0.07 -20.90 10.51
CA LEU A 139 1.22 -21.66 10.99
C LEU A 139 1.37 -22.94 10.17
N LEU A 140 2.62 -23.33 9.88
CA LEU A 140 2.95 -24.61 9.27
C LEU A 140 2.95 -25.70 10.33
N ALA A 141 1.87 -26.48 10.40
CA ALA A 141 1.72 -27.58 11.34
C ALA A 141 0.82 -28.68 10.77
N GLU A 142 1.05 -29.92 11.18
CA GLU A 142 0.16 -31.03 10.84
C GLU A 142 -1.27 -30.75 11.34
N GLY A 143 -2.25 -31.02 10.48
CA GLY A 143 -3.67 -30.75 10.76
C GLY A 143 -4.13 -29.31 10.49
N ASN A 144 -3.24 -28.40 10.09
CA ASN A 144 -3.61 -27.08 9.58
C ASN A 144 -4.01 -27.12 8.09
N PHE A 145 -4.71 -26.08 7.63
CA PHE A 145 -4.96 -25.86 6.20
C PHE A 145 -3.64 -25.57 5.47
N ALA A 146 -3.51 -26.07 4.24
CA ALA A 146 -2.33 -25.93 3.40
C ALA A 146 -2.30 -24.58 2.64
N ASP A 147 -2.44 -23.46 3.35
CA ASP A 147 -2.21 -22.14 2.76
C ASP A 147 -0.70 -21.84 2.81
N LEU A 148 -0.02 -22.02 1.68
CA LEU A 148 1.44 -21.97 1.60
C LEU A 148 1.89 -20.96 0.56
N VAL A 149 3.05 -20.36 0.81
CA VAL A 149 3.76 -19.53 -0.17
C VAL A 149 5.19 -20.02 -0.23
N VAL A 150 5.70 -20.25 -1.43
CA VAL A 150 7.12 -20.51 -1.68
C VAL A 150 7.72 -19.25 -2.30
N PHE A 151 8.74 -18.70 -1.66
CA PHE A 151 9.44 -17.52 -2.13
C PHE A 151 10.95 -17.64 -1.88
N ASP A 152 11.73 -16.99 -2.72
CA ASP A 152 13.18 -16.89 -2.58
C ASP A 152 13.53 -15.70 -1.68
N PRO A 153 14.13 -15.92 -0.49
CA PRO A 153 14.46 -14.85 0.45
C PRO A 153 15.47 -13.85 -0.13
N GLU A 154 16.33 -14.26 -1.07
CA GLU A 154 17.35 -13.39 -1.65
C GLU A 154 16.77 -12.45 -2.72
N THR A 155 15.64 -12.81 -3.34
CA THR A 155 15.08 -12.06 -4.49
C THR A 155 13.68 -11.51 -4.25
N ILE A 156 12.98 -11.89 -3.18
CA ILE A 156 11.66 -11.35 -2.83
C ILE A 156 11.70 -9.83 -2.70
N ILE A 157 10.89 -9.11 -3.49
CA ILE A 157 10.78 -7.64 -3.45
C ILE A 157 9.50 -7.14 -4.14
N ASP A 158 8.99 -5.99 -3.69
CA ASP A 158 7.97 -5.24 -4.41
C ASP A 158 8.55 -4.58 -5.67
N THR A 159 7.84 -4.72 -6.80
CA THR A 159 8.22 -4.02 -8.04
C THR A 159 7.18 -2.98 -8.48
N ALA A 160 6.05 -2.91 -7.78
CA ALA A 160 5.03 -1.91 -8.01
C ALA A 160 5.48 -0.53 -7.50
N THR A 161 5.45 0.46 -8.38
CA THR A 161 5.76 1.86 -8.04
C THR A 161 4.53 2.75 -8.18
N PHE A 162 4.61 4.04 -7.84
CA PHE A 162 3.48 4.95 -8.08
C PHE A 162 3.22 5.16 -9.58
N GLU A 163 4.23 4.99 -10.42
CA GLU A 163 4.15 5.10 -11.88
C GLU A 163 3.58 3.81 -12.49
N GLU A 164 4.02 2.64 -12.02
CA GLU A 164 3.59 1.32 -12.49
C GLU A 164 3.02 0.48 -11.33
N PRO A 165 1.83 0.81 -10.79
CA PRO A 165 1.36 0.28 -9.51
C PRO A 165 0.82 -1.15 -9.57
N ARG A 166 0.73 -1.75 -10.76
CA ARG A 166 0.20 -3.11 -10.99
C ARG A 166 1.27 -4.13 -11.34
N ARG A 167 2.55 -3.79 -11.15
CA ARG A 167 3.64 -4.73 -11.43
C ARG A 167 3.63 -5.88 -10.41
N PRO A 168 3.66 -7.14 -10.86
CA PRO A 168 3.80 -8.28 -9.97
C PRO A 168 5.10 -8.22 -9.19
N ALA A 169 5.08 -8.67 -7.94
CA ALA A 169 6.29 -8.82 -7.15
C ALA A 169 7.25 -9.85 -7.76
N ALA A 170 8.53 -9.73 -7.42
CA ALA A 170 9.55 -10.71 -7.78
C ALA A 170 9.82 -11.67 -6.61
N GLY A 171 10.39 -12.84 -6.90
CA GLY A 171 10.82 -13.82 -5.89
C GLY A 171 9.72 -14.69 -5.30
N ILE A 172 8.46 -14.58 -5.75
CA ILE A 172 7.39 -15.54 -5.40
C ILE A 172 7.39 -16.67 -6.44
N GLU A 173 7.61 -17.91 -5.99
CA GLU A 173 7.65 -19.09 -6.86
C GLU A 173 6.28 -19.77 -6.96
N HIS A 174 5.54 -19.85 -5.84
CA HIS A 174 4.25 -20.53 -5.78
C HIS A 174 3.35 -20.00 -4.66
N VAL A 175 2.03 -20.08 -4.89
CA VAL A 175 0.94 -19.76 -3.97
C VAL A 175 -0.16 -20.79 -4.14
#